data_AF-A0A960GZ80-F1
#
_entry.id   AF-A0A960GZ80-F1
#
_cell.length_a   1.000
_cell.length_b   1.000
_cell.length_c   1.000
_cell.angle_alpha   90.00
_cell.angle_beta   90.00
_cell.angle_gamma   90.00
#
_symmetry.space_group_name_H-M   'P 1'
#
loop_
_entity.id
_entity.type
_entity.pdbx_description
1 polymer ?
#
loop_
_entity_poly.entity_id
_entity_poly.type
_entity_poly.pdbx_seq_one_letter_code
_entity_poly.pdbx_strand_id
1 'polypeptide(L)'
;MTTAFLPSLDVDDDINYRLGRPVGAPTEHRGPRVKLFVSDEPTPCQSVDQNDIEMWFGNEIGGRDLAVMACQACPFRGRCSYNAVAVRATHGIWGGIELPGDRARRLTPVYERLLRQFEERRQAEIGDVPVEPLAADEHFLRRRQPAA
;
A
#
# COMPACT_ATOMS: atom_id res chain seq x y z
N MET A 1 18.65 -68.56 13.27
CA MET A 1 18.00 -69.30 12.16
C MET A 1 16.56 -68.79 12.14
N THR A 2 16.05 -68.01 11.18
CA THR A 2 16.38 -67.84 9.76
C THR A 2 15.83 -66.49 9.30
N THR A 3 16.60 -65.82 8.46
CA THR A 3 16.30 -64.57 7.74
C THR A 3 15.35 -64.80 6.56
N ALA A 4 14.42 -63.89 6.28
CA ALA A 4 13.84 -63.66 4.95
C ALA A 4 13.15 -62.27 4.94
N PHE A 5 13.75 -61.25 4.31
CA PHE A 5 13.59 -60.82 2.90
C PHE A 5 12.45 -59.79 2.71
N LEU A 6 12.84 -58.53 2.45
CA LEU A 6 12.02 -57.45 1.90
C LEU A 6 11.64 -57.75 0.43
N PRO A 7 10.63 -57.07 -0.12
CA PRO A 7 10.99 -55.96 -1.01
C PRO A 7 10.12 -54.69 -0.85
N SER A 8 10.73 -53.60 -1.29
CA SER A 8 10.20 -52.26 -1.50
C SER A 8 8.83 -52.23 -2.17
N LEU A 9 7.97 -51.34 -1.69
CA LEU A 9 6.97 -50.68 -2.52
C LEU A 9 7.36 -49.20 -2.59
N ASP A 10 8.08 -48.88 -3.65
CA ASP A 10 8.13 -47.53 -4.19
C ASP A 10 6.72 -47.19 -4.70
N VAL A 11 6.07 -46.24 -4.04
CA VAL A 11 5.00 -45.45 -4.64
C VAL A 11 5.38 -44.00 -4.38
N ASP A 12 6.08 -43.43 -5.35
CA ASP A 12 6.04 -42.00 -5.61
C ASP A 12 4.57 -41.59 -5.77
N ASP A 13 4.07 -40.66 -4.93
CA ASP A 13 3.09 -39.66 -5.38
C ASP A 13 3.00 -38.50 -4.37
N ASP A 14 3.45 -37.35 -4.86
CA ASP A 14 3.08 -35.99 -4.49
C ASP A 14 1.89 -35.79 -3.53
N ILE A 15 2.14 -35.36 -2.29
CA ILE A 15 1.26 -34.40 -1.60
C ILE A 15 2.10 -33.33 -0.89
N ASN A 16 2.72 -32.47 -1.69
CA ASN A 16 3.12 -31.12 -1.30
C ASN A 16 1.90 -30.17 -1.38
N TYR A 17 0.86 -30.43 -0.58
CA TYR A 17 -0.30 -29.54 -0.47
C TYR A 17 -0.26 -28.73 0.83
N ARG A 18 0.20 -27.49 0.67
CA ARG A 18 -0.42 -26.31 1.29
C ARG A 18 -0.47 -26.28 2.83
N LEU A 19 0.70 -26.33 3.48
CA LEU A 19 0.85 -25.57 4.72
C LEU A 19 0.88 -24.08 4.36
N GLY A 20 -0.31 -23.49 4.33
CA GLY A 20 -0.52 -22.06 4.19
C GLY A 20 0.33 -21.30 5.22
N ARG A 21 1.01 -20.28 4.74
CA ARG A 21 1.83 -19.37 5.53
C ARG A 21 0.99 -18.78 6.68
N PRO A 22 1.48 -18.73 7.93
CA PRO A 22 0.73 -18.15 9.03
C PRO A 22 0.38 -16.68 8.71
N VAL A 23 -0.91 -16.35 8.76
CA VAL A 23 -1.42 -14.97 8.70
C VAL A 23 -0.85 -14.24 9.92
N GLY A 24 0.02 -13.26 9.68
CA GLY A 24 0.68 -12.47 10.73
C GLY A 24 2.20 -12.51 10.74
N ALA A 25 2.87 -13.18 9.79
CA ALA A 25 4.30 -12.97 9.61
C ALA A 25 4.56 -11.47 9.32
N PRO A 26 5.36 -10.75 10.13
CA PRO A 26 5.64 -9.35 9.89
C PRO A 26 6.33 -9.24 8.54
N THR A 27 5.64 -8.68 7.55
CA THR A 27 6.29 -8.24 6.33
C THR A 27 7.17 -7.07 6.75
N GLU A 28 8.46 -7.31 6.92
CA GLU A 28 9.44 -6.22 6.98
C GLU A 28 9.34 -5.47 5.65
N HIS A 29 8.46 -4.47 5.59
CA HIS A 29 8.39 -3.51 4.52
C HIS A 29 9.66 -2.67 4.58
N ARG A 30 10.75 -3.18 4.00
CA ARG A 30 12.02 -2.50 3.81
C ARG A 30 11.90 -1.51 2.64
N GLY A 31 10.93 -0.61 2.74
CA GLY A 31 10.92 0.63 1.97
C GLY A 31 12.02 1.57 2.47
N PRO A 32 12.44 2.58 1.68
CA PRO A 32 13.23 3.66 2.24
C PRO A 32 12.47 4.22 3.45
N ARG A 33 13.13 4.31 4.61
CA ARG A 33 12.56 4.90 5.82
C ARG A 33 12.50 6.42 5.63
N VAL A 34 11.62 6.88 4.75
CA VAL A 34 11.32 8.31 4.59
C VAL A 34 10.46 8.77 5.76
N LYS A 35 10.63 10.02 6.16
CA LYS A 35 9.82 10.60 7.23
C LYS A 35 8.42 10.88 6.68
N LEU A 36 7.41 10.32 7.32
CA LEU A 36 6.02 10.63 6.99
C LEU A 36 5.62 11.99 7.57
N PHE A 37 4.77 12.68 6.85
CA PHE A 37 4.11 13.87 7.36
C PHE A 37 2.99 13.47 8.33
N VAL A 38 2.73 14.35 9.30
CA VAL A 38 1.58 14.28 10.20
C VAL A 38 0.83 15.62 10.12
N SER A 39 -0.46 15.60 10.43
CA SER A 39 -1.28 16.80 10.49
C SER A 39 -1.57 17.14 11.94
N ASP A 40 -1.37 18.41 12.31
CA ASP A 40 -1.80 18.96 13.59
C ASP A 40 -3.25 19.49 13.53
N GLU A 41 -3.80 19.63 12.32
CA GLU A 41 -5.17 20.05 12.09
C GLU A 41 -6.09 18.83 11.88
N PRO A 42 -7.38 18.93 12.26
CA PRO A 42 -8.33 17.86 12.00
C PRO A 42 -8.41 17.53 10.51
N THR A 43 -8.19 16.27 10.16
CA THR A 43 -8.39 15.79 8.79
C THR A 43 -9.72 15.05 8.65
N PRO A 44 -10.40 15.12 7.49
CA PRO A 44 -11.69 14.47 7.30
C PRO A 44 -11.67 12.95 7.53
N CYS A 45 -10.52 12.30 7.30
CA CYS A 45 -10.35 10.86 7.52
C CYS A 45 -10.07 10.50 8.99
N GLN A 46 -9.83 11.48 9.87
CA GLN A 46 -9.72 11.29 11.32
C GLN A 46 -11.01 11.62 12.06
N SER A 47 -11.89 12.41 11.45
CA SER A 47 -13.17 12.82 12.03
C SER A 47 -14.33 11.86 11.72
N VAL A 48 -14.05 10.70 11.14
CA VAL A 48 -15.05 9.67 10.84
C VAL A 48 -15.22 8.70 12.00
N ASP A 49 -16.47 8.30 12.27
CA ASP A 49 -16.75 7.21 13.21
C ASP A 49 -16.24 5.87 12.65
N GLN A 50 -16.07 4.84 13.49
CA GLN A 50 -15.58 3.53 13.05
C GLN A 50 -16.43 2.90 11.93
N ASN A 51 -17.72 3.23 11.87
CA ASN A 51 -18.65 2.75 10.83
C ASN A 51 -18.41 3.42 9.46
N ASP A 52 -17.70 4.55 9.42
CA ASP A 52 -17.41 5.33 8.21
C ASP A 52 -15.98 5.05 7.67
N ILE A 53 -15.24 4.09 8.25
CA ILE A 53 -13.94 3.64 7.72
C ILE A 53 -14.11 3.03 6.32
N GLU A 54 -15.24 2.36 6.07
CA GLU A 54 -15.60 1.80 4.77
C GLU A 54 -15.74 2.88 3.68
N MET A 55 -16.01 4.14 4.06
CA MET A 55 -16.01 5.27 3.12
C MET A 55 -14.63 5.50 2.48
N TRP A 56 -13.56 5.22 3.22
CA TRP A 56 -12.17 5.48 2.80
C TRP A 56 -11.50 4.27 2.17
N PHE A 57 -11.92 3.05 2.55
CA PHE A 57 -11.26 1.80 2.16
C PHE A 57 -12.19 0.73 1.58
N GLY A 58 -13.50 0.93 1.68
CA GLY A 58 -14.52 -0.02 1.27
C GLY A 58 -14.84 0.00 -0.22
N ASN A 59 -15.74 -0.91 -0.62
CA ASN A 59 -16.23 -1.06 -1.99
C ASN A 59 -17.68 -0.57 -2.16
N GLU A 60 -18.22 0.14 -1.17
CA GLU A 60 -19.62 0.60 -1.20
C GLU A 60 -19.85 1.66 -2.28
N ILE A 61 -21.02 1.55 -2.93
CA ILE A 61 -21.45 2.48 -3.97
C ILE A 61 -21.68 3.86 -3.32
N GLY A 62 -21.00 4.90 -3.82
CA GLY A 62 -21.15 6.28 -3.34
C GLY A 62 -20.22 6.68 -2.18
N GLY A 63 -19.73 5.73 -1.38
CA GLY A 63 -18.80 6.03 -0.28
C GLY A 63 -17.48 6.64 -0.77
N ARG A 64 -17.00 6.16 -1.92
CA ARG A 64 -15.75 6.65 -2.54
C ARG A 64 -15.85 8.09 -3.02
N ASP A 65 -16.95 8.46 -3.68
CA ASP A 65 -17.14 9.83 -4.17
C ASP A 65 -17.22 10.81 -3.00
N LEU A 66 -17.89 10.44 -1.91
CA LEU A 66 -17.94 11.24 -0.69
C LEU A 66 -16.53 11.42 -0.08
N ALA A 67 -15.70 10.37 -0.03
CA ALA A 67 -14.34 10.48 0.51
C ALA A 67 -13.42 11.35 -0.37
N VAL A 68 -13.56 11.25 -1.70
CA VAL A 68 -12.86 12.15 -2.64
C VAL A 68 -13.32 13.60 -2.46
N MET A 69 -14.60 13.84 -2.23
CA MET A 69 -15.16 15.17 -1.97
C MET A 69 -14.67 15.73 -0.62
N ALA A 70 -14.67 14.92 0.43
CA ALA A 70 -14.16 15.30 1.74
C ALA A 70 -12.69 15.75 1.67
N CYS A 71 -11.88 15.10 0.82
CA CYS A 71 -10.49 15.50 0.60
C CYS A 71 -10.30 16.90 0.00
N GLN A 72 -11.29 17.47 -0.69
CA GLN A 72 -11.11 18.74 -1.41
C GLN A 72 -10.81 19.92 -0.47
N ALA A 73 -11.38 19.90 0.74
CA ALA A 73 -11.17 20.93 1.75
C ALA A 73 -10.01 20.62 2.72
N CYS A 74 -9.35 19.47 2.56
CA CYS A 74 -8.33 19.01 3.51
C CYS A 74 -7.01 19.80 3.37
N PRO A 75 -6.50 20.46 4.43
CA PRO A 75 -5.22 21.18 4.40
C PRO A 75 -3.99 20.25 4.37
N PHE A 76 -4.20 18.94 4.50
CA PHE A 76 -3.17 17.91 4.50
C PHE A 76 -3.11 17.12 3.18
N ARG A 77 -3.79 17.59 2.13
CA ARG A 77 -4.01 16.82 0.91
C ARG A 77 -2.73 16.49 0.14
N GLY A 78 -1.79 17.42 0.01
CA GLY A 78 -0.50 17.22 -0.67
C GLY A 78 0.40 16.28 0.12
N ARG A 79 0.56 16.53 1.42
CA ARG A 79 1.31 15.68 2.35
C ARG A 79 0.75 14.26 2.44
N CYS A 80 -0.58 14.10 2.42
CA CYS A 80 -1.24 12.81 2.35
C CYS A 80 -0.86 12.04 1.06
N SER A 81 -0.75 12.73 -0.08
CA SER A 81 -0.32 12.11 -1.33
C SER A 81 1.13 11.63 -1.29
N TYR A 82 2.03 12.40 -0.69
CA TYR A 82 3.39 11.95 -0.44
C TYR A 82 3.42 10.69 0.42
N ASN A 83 2.70 10.72 1.54
CA ASN A 83 2.62 9.59 2.47
C ASN A 83 2.12 8.32 1.79
N ALA A 84 1.13 8.41 0.90
CA ALA A 84 0.60 7.26 0.15
C ALA A 84 1.69 6.53 -0.64
N VAL A 85 2.55 7.29 -1.33
CA VAL A 85 3.65 6.73 -2.11
C VAL A 85 4.75 6.19 -1.19
N ALA A 86 5.08 6.94 -0.13
CA ALA A 86 6.08 6.56 0.87
C ALA A 86 5.77 5.21 1.55
N VAL A 87 4.51 5.01 1.98
CA VAL A 87 4.06 3.76 2.62
C VAL A 87 3.69 2.68 1.62
N ARG A 88 3.73 2.98 0.32
CA ARG A 88 3.33 2.08 -0.77
C ARG A 88 1.88 1.61 -0.62
N ALA A 89 0.99 2.55 -0.30
CA ALA A 89 -0.42 2.27 -0.21
C ALA A 89 -0.95 1.73 -1.55
N THR A 90 -1.66 0.61 -1.50
CA THR A 90 -2.31 0.02 -2.69
C THR A 90 -3.83 0.20 -2.68
N HIS A 91 -4.42 0.56 -1.55
CA HIS A 91 -5.87 0.60 -1.34
C HIS A 91 -6.33 1.90 -0.69
N GLY A 92 -7.62 2.22 -0.90
CA GLY A 92 -8.32 3.34 -0.30
C GLY A 92 -8.09 4.67 -1.03
N ILE A 93 -8.56 5.75 -0.41
CA ILE A 93 -8.48 7.11 -0.94
C ILE A 93 -7.41 7.89 -0.19
N TRP A 94 -6.43 8.40 -0.94
CA TRP A 94 -5.33 9.18 -0.40
C TRP A 94 -5.22 10.51 -1.13
N GLY A 95 -5.24 11.62 -0.38
CA GLY A 95 -5.25 12.96 -0.96
C GLY A 95 -6.38 13.17 -2.00
N GLY A 96 -7.51 12.48 -1.86
CA GLY A 96 -8.62 12.52 -2.81
C GLY A 96 -8.39 11.72 -4.09
N ILE A 97 -7.44 10.78 -4.09
CA ILE A 97 -7.15 9.90 -5.23
C ILE A 97 -7.37 8.45 -4.78
N GLU A 98 -8.25 7.75 -5.50
CA GLU A 98 -8.52 6.33 -5.27
C GLU A 98 -7.38 5.46 -5.78
N LEU A 99 -6.97 4.49 -4.97
CA LEU A 99 -5.98 3.50 -5.31
C LEU A 99 -6.62 2.21 -5.86
N PRO A 100 -6.04 1.59 -6.91
CA PRO A 100 -6.65 0.48 -7.66
C PRO A 100 -6.52 -0.91 -7.01
N GLY A 101 -6.09 -1.00 -5.77
CA GLY A 101 -5.71 -2.24 -5.09
C GLY A 101 -4.37 -2.79 -5.58
N ASP A 102 -4.14 -4.10 -5.39
CA ASP A 102 -2.88 -4.78 -5.71
C ASP A 102 -2.60 -4.95 -7.22
N ARG A 103 -3.35 -4.25 -8.08
CA ARG A 103 -3.14 -4.23 -9.53
C ARG A 103 -1.93 -3.36 -9.87
N ALA A 104 -0.74 -3.92 -9.66
CA ALA A 104 0.54 -3.22 -9.80
C ALA A 104 0.61 -2.31 -11.04
N ARG A 105 0.30 -2.82 -12.24
CA ARG A 105 0.35 -2.04 -13.50
C ARG A 105 -0.50 -0.77 -13.51
N ARG A 106 -1.52 -0.67 -12.65
CA ARG A 106 -2.38 0.51 -12.51
C ARG A 106 -1.89 1.48 -11.43
N LEU A 107 -0.95 1.07 -10.56
CA LEU A 107 -0.46 1.89 -9.47
C LEU A 107 0.53 2.97 -9.92
N THR A 108 1.42 2.71 -10.88
CA THR A 108 2.39 3.72 -11.37
C THR A 108 1.74 5.05 -11.75
N PRO A 109 0.75 5.09 -12.67
CA PRO A 109 0.15 6.37 -13.06
C PRO A 109 -0.59 7.06 -11.89
N VAL A 110 -1.04 6.27 -10.91
CA VAL A 110 -1.69 6.80 -9.71
C VAL A 110 -0.66 7.42 -8.75
N TYR A 111 0.49 6.78 -8.56
CA TYR A 111 1.61 7.35 -7.80
C TYR A 111 2.17 8.61 -8.45
N GLU A 112 2.32 8.64 -9.77
CA GLU A 112 2.72 9.86 -10.50
C GLU A 112 1.73 11.00 -10.24
N ARG A 113 0.43 10.72 -10.27
CA ARG A 113 -0.61 11.71 -9.96
C ARG A 113 -0.52 12.19 -8.51
N LEU A 114 -0.25 11.29 -7.56
CA LEU A 114 -0.07 11.62 -6.15
C LEU A 114 1.17 12.51 -5.93
N LEU A 115 2.31 12.17 -6.53
CA LEU A 115 3.53 12.97 -6.43
C LEU A 115 3.36 14.35 -7.07
N ARG A 116 2.69 14.43 -8.23
CA ARG A 116 2.36 15.73 -8.84
C ARG A 116 1.51 16.59 -7.91
N GLN A 117 0.48 16.00 -7.29
CA GLN A 117 -0.37 16.72 -6.33
C GLN A 117 0.41 17.19 -5.10
N PHE A 118 1.37 16.38 -4.62
CA PHE A 118 2.27 16.80 -3.56
C PHE A 118 3.07 18.04 -3.97
N GLU A 119 3.74 18.03 -5.12
CA GLU A 119 4.54 19.17 -5.58
C GLU A 119 3.70 20.43 -5.83
N GLU A 120 2.52 20.29 -6.43
CA GLU A 120 1.57 21.41 -6.65
C GLU A 120 1.17 22.12 -5.34
N ARG A 121 1.11 21.37 -4.23
CA ARG A 121 0.64 21.87 -2.93
C ARG A 121 1.76 22.09 -1.93
N ARG A 122 2.97 21.61 -2.21
CA ARG A 122 4.11 21.59 -1.30
C ARG A 122 4.40 22.97 -0.71
N GLN A 123 4.48 23.99 -1.57
CA GLN A 123 4.81 25.33 -1.10
C GLN A 123 3.76 25.88 -0.12
N ALA A 124 2.48 25.60 -0.37
CA ALA A 124 1.40 26.05 0.49
C ALA A 124 1.29 25.25 1.80
N GLU A 125 1.60 23.95 1.78
CA GLU A 125 1.43 23.07 2.93
C GLU A 125 2.66 22.99 3.85
N ILE A 126 3.87 23.11 3.30
CA ILE A 126 5.13 22.96 4.05
C ILE A 126 6.21 23.98 3.69
N GLY A 127 5.98 24.88 2.73
CA GLY A 127 6.98 25.85 2.28
C GLY A 127 8.27 25.19 1.77
N ASP A 128 9.41 25.76 2.17
CA ASP A 128 10.74 25.35 1.70
C ASP A 128 11.35 24.18 2.48
N VAL A 129 10.55 23.47 3.29
CA VAL A 129 11.01 22.31 4.04
C VAL A 129 11.61 21.27 3.07
N PRO A 130 12.85 20.79 3.32
CA PRO A 130 13.45 19.72 2.53
C PRO A 130 12.64 18.43 2.64
N VAL A 131 12.46 17.73 1.51
CA VAL A 131 11.71 16.48 1.43
C VAL A 131 12.49 15.48 0.59
N GLU A 132 12.59 14.24 1.08
CA GLU A 132 13.24 13.17 0.33
C GLU A 132 12.46 12.88 -0.97
N PRO A 133 13.14 12.86 -2.14
CA PRO A 133 12.48 12.56 -3.40
C PRO A 133 11.99 11.12 -3.42
N LEU A 134 10.77 10.93 -3.94
CA LEU A 134 10.18 9.63 -4.19
C LEU A 134 10.01 9.43 -5.71
N ALA A 135 10.20 8.20 -6.18
CA ALA A 135 9.91 7.83 -7.56
C ALA A 135 8.73 6.85 -7.63
N ALA A 136 7.85 7.05 -8.61
CA ALA A 136 6.63 6.26 -8.78
C ALA A 136 6.90 4.80 -9.21
N ASP A 137 8.06 4.54 -9.83
CA ASP A 137 8.43 3.28 -10.47
C ASP A 137 9.29 2.34 -9.60
N GLU A 138 9.86 2.84 -8.49
CA GLU A 138 10.60 2.00 -7.52
C GLU A 138 9.78 0.81 -7.00
N HIS A 139 8.45 0.91 -7.08
CA HIS A 139 7.48 -0.14 -6.75
C HIS A 139 7.63 -1.44 -7.58
N PHE A 140 8.27 -1.37 -8.75
CA PHE A 140 8.50 -2.52 -9.64
C PHE A 140 9.95 -2.98 -9.68
N LEU A 141 10.90 -2.05 -9.54
CA LEU A 141 12.32 -2.34 -9.72
C LEU A 141 12.84 -3.35 -8.68
N ARG A 142 12.34 -3.30 -7.43
CA ARG A 142 12.73 -4.29 -6.41
C ARG A 142 12.01 -5.63 -6.47
N ARG A 143 10.80 -5.72 -7.06
CA ARG A 143 10.10 -7.01 -7.22
C ARG A 143 10.65 -7.85 -8.37
N ARG A 144 11.42 -7.24 -9.28
CA ARG A 144 12.04 -7.91 -10.43
C ARG A 144 13.50 -8.33 -10.20
N GLN A 145 14.10 -8.02 -9.05
CA GLN A 145 15.41 -8.59 -8.72
C GLN A 145 15.18 -10.04 -8.26
N PRO A 146 15.61 -11.06 -9.03
CA PRO A 146 15.61 -12.42 -8.51
C PRO A 146 16.58 -12.47 -7.31
N ALA A 147 16.23 -13.26 -6.30
CA ALA A 147 17.16 -13.59 -5.25
C ALA A 147 18.41 -14.21 -5.90
N ALA A 148 19.57 -13.63 -5.60
CA ALA A 148 20.87 -14.18 -6.00
C ALA A 148 21.19 -15.44 -5.20
#